data_AF-X1IJF6-F1
#
_entry.id   AF-X1IJF6-F1
#
_cell.length_a   1.000
_cell.length_b   1.000
_cell.length_c   1.000
_cell.angle_alpha   90.00
_cell.angle_beta   90.00
_cell.angle_gamma   90.00
#
_symmetry.space_group_name_H-M   'P 1'
#
loop_
_entity.id
_entity.type
_entity.pdbx_description
1 polymer ?
#
loop_
_entity_poly.entity_id
_entity_poly.type
_entity_poly.pdbx_seq_one_letter_code
_entity_poly.pdbx_strand_id
1 'polypeptide(L)'
;LLLIILAACTQLPRPARKWFWLSAAAVVIALIIWVFLPDDNEGWRPYKYNFNEELAALEAKRLAIPDAENAAIIYNELLLDDKKYEEPPEDEIIAELKEKGEISVPLDDVNEWLANRSYSTFFPEFWNEDLEDLTLYEFWSSKEHPRVAEWLQQHKGTIAKLMQASKLEKCRFPIPSDTFSLGESMERLPAMRRWARLLIRAANNDLGDKRINQAIEKNLAILQMAKHQYQQPTTLDLLVAIAIEAIALKQFKTFLVTDDTAEERLSVIESALAEIKHDWSSD
;
A
#
# COMPACT_ATOMS: atom_id res chain seq x y z
N LEU A 1 -23.26 -15.05 14.61
CA LEU A 1 -23.77 -16.01 13.60
C LEU A 1 -22.81 -17.18 13.37
N LEU A 2 -21.55 -16.93 12.99
CA LEU A 2 -20.52 -17.96 12.74
C LEU A 2 -20.32 -18.97 13.89
N LEU A 3 -20.26 -18.50 15.14
CA LEU A 3 -20.15 -19.37 16.32
C LEU A 3 -21.37 -20.27 16.53
N ILE A 4 -22.57 -19.80 16.18
CA ILE A 4 -23.82 -20.58 16.28
C ILE A 4 -23.84 -21.66 15.19
N ILE A 5 -23.38 -21.33 13.98
CA ILE A 5 -23.24 -22.27 12.86
C ILE A 5 -22.19 -23.36 13.19
N LEU A 6 -21.04 -22.96 13.76
CA LEU A 6 -19.99 -23.89 14.18
C LEU A 6 -20.44 -24.81 15.33
N ALA A 7 -21.15 -24.27 16.33
CA ALA A 7 -21.71 -25.06 17.43
C ALA A 7 -22.79 -26.05 16.95
N ALA A 8 -23.62 -25.66 15.97
CA ALA A 8 -24.62 -26.53 15.37
C ALA A 8 -23.98 -27.68 14.56
N CYS A 9 -22.82 -27.47 13.95
CA CYS A 9 -22.10 -28.52 13.21
C CYS A 9 -21.54 -29.63 14.12
N THR A 10 -21.17 -29.31 15.36
CA THR A 10 -20.49 -30.24 16.27
C THR A 10 -21.41 -30.99 17.23
N GLN A 11 -22.52 -30.40 17.67
CA GLN A 11 -23.35 -30.98 18.74
C GLN A 11 -24.67 -31.62 18.29
N LEU A 12 -25.12 -31.42 17.03
CA LEU A 12 -26.40 -31.97 16.57
C LEU A 12 -26.31 -33.45 16.11
N PRO A 13 -27.17 -34.35 16.61
CA PRO A 13 -27.23 -35.74 16.18
C PRO A 13 -27.56 -35.84 14.68
N ARG A 14 -26.95 -36.83 13.99
CA ARG A 14 -27.03 -37.04 12.54
C ARG A 14 -28.44 -36.91 11.92
N PRO A 15 -29.53 -37.46 12.50
CA PRO A 15 -30.86 -37.31 11.91
C PRO A 15 -31.43 -35.88 11.99
N ALA A 16 -31.04 -35.08 12.99
CA ALA A 16 -31.54 -33.72 13.19
C ALA A 16 -30.84 -32.68 12.29
N ARG A 17 -29.64 -32.99 11.80
CA ARG A 17 -28.82 -32.07 10.98
C ARG A 17 -29.52 -31.63 9.69
N LYS A 18 -30.27 -32.53 9.03
CA LYS A 18 -30.99 -32.20 7.78
C LYS A 18 -32.09 -31.16 8.01
N TRP A 19 -32.81 -31.26 9.11
CA TRP A 19 -33.89 -30.32 9.47
C TRP A 19 -33.36 -28.96 9.89
N PHE A 20 -32.23 -28.93 10.60
CA PHE A 20 -31.55 -27.68 10.96
C PHE A 20 -31.09 -26.89 9.71
N TRP A 21 -30.47 -27.55 8.73
CA TRP A 21 -30.05 -26.87 7.50
C TRP A 21 -31.23 -26.38 6.67
N LEU A 22 -32.34 -27.13 6.65
CA LEU A 22 -33.54 -26.73 5.94
C LEU A 22 -34.19 -25.49 6.58
N SER A 23 -34.22 -25.40 7.92
CA SER A 23 -34.72 -24.20 8.61
C SER A 23 -33.79 -23.01 8.42
N ALA A 24 -32.47 -23.20 8.49
CA ALA A 24 -31.50 -22.15 8.21
C ALA A 24 -31.64 -21.60 6.78
N ALA A 25 -31.78 -22.50 5.78
CA ALA A 25 -32.02 -22.11 4.40
C ALA A 25 -33.35 -21.34 4.25
N ALA A 26 -34.42 -21.79 4.90
CA ALA A 26 -35.70 -21.08 4.89
C ALA A 26 -35.61 -19.67 5.49
N VAL A 27 -34.85 -19.49 6.59
CA VAL A 27 -34.62 -18.17 7.20
C VAL A 27 -33.81 -17.27 6.27
N VAL A 28 -32.76 -17.78 5.62
CA VAL A 28 -31.98 -16.98 4.65
C VAL A 28 -32.85 -16.59 3.46
N ILE A 29 -33.64 -17.51 2.91
CA ILE A 29 -34.59 -17.22 1.82
C ILE A 29 -35.62 -16.18 2.27
N ALA A 30 -36.18 -16.30 3.48
CA ALA A 30 -37.12 -15.32 4.02
C ALA A 30 -36.48 -13.93 4.20
N LEU A 31 -35.21 -13.87 4.61
CA LEU A 31 -34.47 -12.60 4.71
C LEU A 31 -34.18 -12.00 3.33
N ILE A 32 -33.78 -12.82 2.34
CA ILE A 32 -33.62 -12.36 0.96
C ILE A 32 -34.96 -11.84 0.45
N ILE A 33 -36.02 -12.62 0.59
CA ILE A 33 -37.38 -12.24 0.21
C ILE A 33 -37.79 -10.94 0.91
N TRP A 34 -37.55 -10.77 2.21
CA TRP A 34 -37.87 -9.53 2.94
C TRP A 34 -37.03 -8.32 2.49
N VAL A 35 -35.73 -8.51 2.26
CA VAL A 35 -34.82 -7.45 1.77
C VAL A 35 -35.13 -7.05 0.33
N PHE A 36 -35.61 -7.99 -0.48
CA PHE A 36 -35.86 -7.78 -1.92
C PHE A 36 -37.35 -7.69 -2.30
N LEU A 37 -38.29 -7.92 -1.38
CA LEU A 37 -39.70 -7.61 -1.62
C LEU A 37 -39.84 -6.10 -1.61
N PRO A 38 -40.41 -5.51 -2.66
CA PRO A 38 -40.77 -4.11 -2.63
C PRO A 38 -41.92 -3.95 -1.63
N ASP A 39 -41.63 -3.43 -0.43
CA ASP A 39 -42.67 -2.81 0.38
C ASP A 39 -43.32 -1.70 -0.46
N ASP A 40 -44.65 -1.60 -0.42
CA ASP A 40 -45.44 -0.56 -1.10
C ASP A 40 -44.95 0.87 -0.73
N ASN A 41 -43.98 1.36 -1.50
CA ASN A 41 -44.00 2.54 -2.37
C ASN A 41 -44.56 3.90 -1.90
N GLU A 42 -44.40 4.31 -0.63
CA GLU A 42 -44.42 5.77 -0.33
C GLU A 42 -43.26 6.30 0.53
N GLY A 43 -42.48 5.44 1.20
CA GLY A 43 -41.41 5.89 2.11
C GLY A 43 -40.00 5.38 1.80
N TRP A 44 -39.87 4.20 1.21
CA TRP A 44 -38.58 3.61 0.89
C TRP A 44 -38.15 4.03 -0.52
N ARG A 45 -37.44 5.15 -0.63
CA ARG A 45 -36.60 5.39 -1.80
C ARG A 45 -35.35 4.53 -1.58
N PRO A 46 -35.13 3.41 -2.32
CA PRO A 46 -33.86 2.69 -2.23
C PRO A 46 -32.82 3.76 -2.49
N TYR A 47 -31.97 4.02 -1.48
CA TYR A 47 -31.12 5.20 -1.41
C TYR A 47 -30.80 5.70 -2.82
N LYS A 48 -31.56 6.70 -3.28
CA LYS A 48 -31.14 7.58 -4.37
C LYS A 48 -30.05 8.45 -3.75
N TYR A 49 -29.05 7.79 -3.14
CA TYR A 49 -27.74 8.36 -2.95
C TYR A 49 -27.39 8.76 -4.35
N ASN A 50 -27.29 10.06 -4.55
CA ASN A 50 -26.91 10.62 -5.81
C ASN A 50 -25.40 10.42 -5.92
N PHE A 51 -24.95 9.17 -5.78
CA PHE A 51 -23.55 8.77 -5.69
C PHE A 51 -22.81 9.29 -6.90
N ASN A 52 -23.45 9.29 -8.07
CA ASN A 52 -22.91 9.89 -9.28
C ASN A 52 -22.75 11.42 -9.16
N GLU A 53 -23.70 12.14 -8.56
CA GLU A 53 -23.58 13.60 -8.34
C GLU A 53 -22.56 13.93 -7.23
N GLU A 54 -22.54 13.16 -6.14
CA GLU A 54 -21.55 13.31 -5.06
C GLU A 54 -20.14 12.97 -5.55
N LEU A 55 -19.99 11.88 -6.30
CA LEU A 55 -18.74 11.50 -6.93
C LEU A 55 -18.30 12.57 -7.94
N ALA A 56 -19.20 13.06 -8.79
CA ALA A 56 -18.90 14.14 -9.73
C ALA A 56 -18.51 15.44 -9.00
N ALA A 57 -19.17 15.77 -7.89
CA ALA A 57 -18.83 16.93 -7.06
C ALA A 57 -17.45 16.77 -6.39
N LEU A 58 -17.14 15.58 -5.89
CA LEU A 58 -15.84 15.23 -5.35
C LEU A 58 -14.75 15.29 -6.44
N GLU A 59 -15.01 14.71 -7.61
CA GLU A 59 -14.10 14.77 -8.75
C GLU A 59 -13.87 16.21 -9.22
N ALA A 60 -14.91 17.03 -9.31
CA ALA A 60 -14.81 18.44 -9.69
C ALA A 60 -13.98 19.24 -8.68
N LYS A 61 -14.22 19.05 -7.37
CA LYS A 61 -13.41 19.66 -6.31
C LYS A 61 -11.95 19.24 -6.39
N ARG A 62 -11.70 17.97 -6.69
CA ARG A 62 -10.36 17.41 -6.85
C ARG A 62 -9.71 17.92 -8.15
N LEU A 63 -10.45 18.07 -9.24
CA LEU A 63 -9.98 18.57 -10.55
C LEU A 63 -9.53 20.04 -10.49
N ALA A 64 -9.93 20.79 -9.46
CA ALA A 64 -9.49 22.16 -9.25
C ALA A 64 -7.99 22.28 -8.90
N ILE A 65 -7.32 21.18 -8.52
CA ILE A 65 -5.89 21.17 -8.23
C ILE A 65 -5.11 21.17 -9.57
N PRO A 66 -4.25 22.17 -9.82
CA PRO A 66 -3.43 22.20 -11.03
C PRO A 66 -2.49 20.99 -11.12
N ASP A 67 -2.27 20.46 -12.32
CA ASP A 67 -1.36 19.32 -12.55
C ASP A 67 0.07 19.58 -12.01
N ALA A 68 0.55 20.83 -12.09
CA ALA A 68 1.86 21.23 -11.56
C ALA A 68 1.99 21.04 -10.03
N GLU A 69 0.88 20.98 -9.30
CA GLU A 69 0.84 20.82 -7.85
C GLU A 69 0.49 19.37 -7.44
N ASN A 70 0.21 18.49 -8.40
CA ASN A 70 -0.30 17.15 -8.13
C ASN A 70 0.82 16.09 -8.09
N ALA A 71 1.17 15.63 -6.88
CA ALA A 71 2.17 14.57 -6.68
C ALA A 71 1.85 13.25 -7.38
N ALA A 72 0.56 12.98 -7.68
CA ALA A 72 0.15 11.75 -8.37
C ALA A 72 0.78 11.60 -9.76
N ILE A 73 1.14 12.70 -10.43
CA ILE A 73 1.80 12.65 -11.74
C ILE A 73 3.16 11.99 -11.62
N ILE A 74 3.95 12.36 -10.61
CA ILE A 74 5.28 11.80 -10.37
C ILE A 74 5.18 10.33 -9.93
N TYR A 75 4.20 9.98 -9.09
CA TYR A 75 3.97 8.59 -8.71
C TYR A 75 3.54 7.74 -9.91
N ASN A 76 2.69 8.25 -10.80
CA ASN A 76 2.29 7.52 -12.00
C ASN A 76 3.46 7.33 -12.96
N GLU A 77 4.35 8.33 -13.10
CA GLU A 77 5.59 8.18 -13.86
C GLU A 77 6.48 7.07 -13.26
N LEU A 78 6.61 7.02 -11.94
CA LEU A 78 7.34 5.95 -11.25
C LEU A 78 6.70 4.57 -11.46
N LEU A 79 5.37 4.46 -11.45
CA LEU A 79 4.69 3.19 -11.76
C LEU A 79 4.99 2.72 -13.19
N LEU A 80 5.00 3.65 -14.16
CA LEU A 80 5.31 3.32 -15.55
C LEU A 80 6.77 2.90 -15.71
N ASP A 81 7.69 3.56 -15.00
CA ASP A 81 9.09 3.17 -14.97
C ASP A 81 9.25 1.76 -14.37
N ASP A 82 8.59 1.46 -13.24
CA ASP A 82 8.62 0.13 -12.61
C ASP A 82 8.10 -0.95 -13.60
N LYS A 83 7.01 -0.67 -14.32
CA LYS A 83 6.45 -1.56 -15.36
C LYS A 83 7.39 -1.79 -16.54
N LYS A 84 8.26 -0.83 -16.87
CA LYS A 84 9.24 -1.01 -17.95
C LYS A 84 10.27 -2.08 -17.62
N TYR A 85 10.46 -2.37 -16.33
CA TYR A 85 11.31 -3.45 -15.84
C TYR A 85 10.54 -4.74 -15.56
N GLU A 86 9.21 -4.73 -15.69
CA GLU A 86 8.36 -5.92 -15.59
C GLU A 86 8.38 -6.70 -16.91
N GLU A 87 9.22 -7.73 -16.88
CA GLU A 87 9.23 -8.98 -17.63
C GLU A 87 9.38 -8.95 -19.18
N PRO A 88 10.33 -9.74 -19.73
CA PRO A 88 10.22 -10.16 -21.12
C PRO A 88 8.87 -10.87 -21.32
N PRO A 89 8.20 -10.71 -22.47
CA PRO A 89 6.88 -11.30 -22.70
C PRO A 89 6.83 -12.77 -22.28
N GLU A 90 5.67 -13.23 -21.79
CA GLU A 90 5.48 -14.60 -21.29
C GLU A 90 6.05 -15.66 -22.26
N ASP A 91 5.92 -15.41 -23.56
CA ASP A 91 6.49 -16.24 -24.63
C ASP A 91 8.03 -16.30 -24.63
N GLU A 92 8.73 -15.20 -24.31
CA GLU A 92 10.19 -15.15 -24.15
C GLU A 92 10.63 -15.88 -22.88
N ILE A 93 9.90 -15.75 -21.77
CA ILE A 93 10.17 -16.49 -20.52
C ILE A 93 10.00 -17.99 -20.75
N ILE A 94 8.87 -18.38 -21.36
CA ILE A 94 8.60 -19.78 -21.71
C ILE A 94 9.67 -20.29 -22.68
N ALA A 95 10.14 -19.49 -23.63
CA ALA A 95 11.23 -19.86 -24.53
C ALA A 95 12.56 -20.08 -23.79
N GLU A 96 12.93 -19.19 -22.87
CA GLU A 96 14.16 -19.31 -22.07
C GLU A 96 14.14 -20.54 -21.15
N LEU A 97 13.02 -20.79 -20.47
CA LEU A 97 12.81 -21.98 -19.63
C LEU A 97 12.83 -23.27 -20.47
N LYS A 98 12.29 -23.20 -21.70
CA LYS A 98 12.37 -24.31 -22.66
C LYS A 98 13.80 -24.59 -23.10
N GLU A 99 14.58 -23.56 -23.36
CA GLU A 99 15.99 -23.67 -23.74
C GLU A 99 16.84 -24.26 -22.60
N LYS A 100 16.55 -23.89 -21.34
CA LYS A 100 17.22 -24.43 -20.14
C LYS A 100 16.86 -25.89 -19.83
N GLY A 101 15.90 -26.48 -20.54
CA GLY A 101 15.49 -27.87 -20.36
C GLY A 101 14.66 -28.12 -19.09
N GLU A 102 14.13 -27.07 -18.47
CA GLU A 102 13.38 -27.11 -17.20
C GLU A 102 11.87 -27.37 -17.42
N ILE A 103 11.49 -28.03 -18.51
CA ILE A 103 10.07 -28.14 -18.92
C ILE A 103 9.41 -29.36 -18.30
N SER A 104 9.05 -29.27 -17.03
CA SER A 104 7.83 -29.93 -16.53
C SER A 104 7.19 -29.16 -15.38
N VAL A 105 7.33 -27.84 -15.37
CA VAL A 105 6.82 -26.99 -14.29
C VAL A 105 5.31 -26.79 -14.52
N PRO A 106 4.43 -27.28 -13.61
CA PRO A 106 2.99 -27.06 -13.68
C PRO A 106 2.63 -25.56 -13.73
N LEU A 107 1.47 -25.23 -14.31
CA LEU A 107 0.99 -23.84 -14.41
C LEU A 107 0.85 -23.16 -13.03
N ASP A 108 0.61 -23.94 -11.97
CA ASP A 108 0.56 -23.45 -10.60
C ASP A 108 1.94 -22.95 -10.10
N ASP A 109 3.02 -23.63 -10.48
CA ASP A 109 4.39 -23.23 -10.16
C ASP A 109 4.81 -21.98 -10.96
N VAL A 110 4.25 -21.75 -12.16
CA VAL A 110 4.45 -20.52 -12.93
C VAL A 110 3.82 -19.32 -12.22
N ASN A 111 2.60 -19.48 -11.67
CA ASN A 111 1.94 -18.41 -10.91
C ASN A 111 2.64 -18.11 -9.58
N GLU A 112 3.11 -19.14 -8.87
CA GLU A 112 3.92 -18.95 -7.66
C GLU A 112 5.27 -18.29 -7.97
N TRP A 113 5.89 -18.65 -9.09
CA TRP A 113 7.11 -18.03 -9.57
C TRP A 113 6.90 -16.57 -10.02
N LEU A 114 5.82 -16.25 -10.75
CA LEU A 114 5.46 -14.87 -11.13
C LEU A 114 5.15 -14.02 -9.89
N ALA A 115 4.45 -14.60 -8.91
CA ALA A 115 4.22 -13.95 -7.62
C ALA A 115 5.55 -13.66 -6.92
N ASN A 116 6.48 -14.63 -6.86
CA ASN A 116 7.82 -14.45 -6.28
C ASN A 116 8.74 -13.54 -7.12
N ARG A 117 8.51 -13.40 -8.43
CA ARG A 117 9.32 -12.57 -9.35
C ARG A 117 8.89 -11.09 -9.32
N SER A 118 7.61 -10.80 -9.12
CA SER A 118 7.16 -9.43 -8.77
C SER A 118 7.78 -8.93 -7.44
N TYR A 119 8.20 -9.84 -6.56
CA TYR A 119 9.05 -9.51 -5.41
C TYR A 119 10.53 -9.30 -5.79
N SER A 120 11.07 -10.01 -6.80
CA SER A 120 12.51 -10.02 -7.10
C SER A 120 13.02 -8.75 -7.80
N THR A 121 12.18 -8.00 -8.53
CA THR A 121 12.58 -6.68 -9.07
C THR A 121 12.92 -5.69 -7.95
N PHE A 122 12.32 -5.86 -6.77
CA PHE A 122 12.61 -5.03 -5.60
C PHE A 122 13.66 -5.65 -4.67
N PHE A 123 13.82 -6.97 -4.69
CA PHE A 123 14.71 -7.70 -3.82
C PHE A 123 15.75 -8.49 -4.65
N PRO A 124 16.98 -7.98 -4.77
CA PRO A 124 18.03 -8.67 -5.53
C PRO A 124 18.35 -10.03 -4.89
N GLU A 125 18.98 -10.95 -5.64
CA GLU A 125 19.27 -12.32 -5.16
C GLU A 125 20.05 -12.39 -3.84
N PHE A 126 20.82 -11.36 -3.48
CA PHE A 126 21.57 -11.32 -2.22
C PHE A 126 20.70 -10.94 -1.00
N TRP A 127 19.42 -10.63 -1.22
CA TRP A 127 18.49 -10.20 -0.19
C TRP A 127 17.95 -11.38 0.60
N ASN A 128 18.06 -11.33 1.92
CA ASN A 128 17.49 -12.32 2.84
C ASN A 128 16.72 -11.62 3.96
N GLU A 129 16.01 -12.40 4.78
CA GLU A 129 15.16 -11.88 5.87
C GLU A 129 15.96 -11.04 6.88
N ASP A 130 17.15 -11.50 7.29
CA ASP A 130 18.03 -10.76 8.20
C ASP A 130 18.43 -9.38 7.63
N LEU A 131 18.71 -9.31 6.32
CA LEU A 131 19.07 -8.08 5.63
C LEU A 131 17.86 -7.16 5.45
N GLU A 132 16.68 -7.72 5.22
CA GLU A 132 15.43 -6.97 5.20
C GLU A 132 15.21 -6.27 6.54
N ASP A 133 15.28 -7.02 7.64
CA ASP A 133 15.07 -6.50 8.98
C ASP A 133 16.13 -5.47 9.37
N LEU A 134 17.41 -5.77 9.13
CA LEU A 134 18.52 -4.85 9.38
C LEU A 134 18.30 -3.53 8.65
N THR A 135 18.07 -3.58 7.33
CA THR A 135 18.00 -2.36 6.51
C THR A 135 16.74 -1.53 6.79
N LEU A 136 15.64 -2.18 7.22
CA LEU A 136 14.39 -1.50 7.56
C LEU A 136 14.38 -0.94 8.97
N TYR A 137 15.05 -1.56 9.94
CA TYR A 137 14.85 -1.24 11.36
C TYR A 137 16.09 -0.74 12.08
N GLU A 138 17.27 -0.92 11.50
CA GLU A 138 18.54 -0.52 12.11
C GLU A 138 19.30 0.47 11.22
N PHE A 139 20.17 1.26 11.83
CA PHE A 139 21.11 2.11 11.09
C PHE A 139 22.29 1.26 10.64
N TRP A 140 22.70 1.42 9.40
CA TRP A 140 23.73 0.58 8.80
C TRP A 140 24.63 1.42 7.91
N SER A 141 25.95 1.16 7.92
CA SER A 141 26.88 1.92 7.09
C SER A 141 27.08 1.28 5.71
N SER A 142 27.28 2.12 4.69
CA SER A 142 27.68 1.66 3.36
C SER A 142 28.98 0.85 3.38
N LYS A 143 29.84 1.07 4.38
CA LYS A 143 31.09 0.34 4.56
C LYS A 143 30.86 -1.11 5.01
N GLU A 144 29.84 -1.35 5.84
CA GLU A 144 29.50 -2.66 6.39
C GLU A 144 28.69 -3.49 5.39
N HIS A 145 27.81 -2.83 4.63
CA HIS A 145 26.91 -3.47 3.66
C HIS A 145 27.04 -2.87 2.25
N PRO A 146 28.20 -3.00 1.57
CA PRO A 146 28.47 -2.33 0.30
C PRO A 146 27.52 -2.75 -0.84
N ARG A 147 27.06 -4.00 -0.86
CA ARG A 147 26.10 -4.49 -1.88
C ARG A 147 24.73 -3.83 -1.76
N VAL A 148 24.25 -3.59 -0.53
CA VAL A 148 22.99 -2.87 -0.29
C VAL A 148 23.15 -1.41 -0.71
N ALA A 149 24.29 -0.79 -0.37
CA ALA A 149 24.58 0.58 -0.77
C ALA A 149 24.64 0.73 -2.30
N GLU A 150 25.25 -0.22 -3.01
CA GLU A 150 25.25 -0.26 -4.48
C GLU A 150 23.84 -0.40 -5.06
N TRP A 151 23.02 -1.29 -4.49
CA TRP A 151 21.61 -1.41 -4.88
C TRP A 151 20.82 -0.11 -4.65
N LEU A 152 21.04 0.59 -3.53
CA LEU A 152 20.45 1.91 -3.30
C LEU A 152 20.91 2.94 -4.34
N GLN A 153 22.17 2.87 -4.78
CA GLN A 153 22.68 3.76 -5.84
C GLN A 153 22.01 3.51 -7.19
N GLN A 154 21.66 2.26 -7.49
CA GLN A 154 20.88 1.93 -8.69
C GLN A 154 19.47 2.56 -8.63
N HIS A 155 18.92 2.73 -7.43
CA HIS A 155 17.59 3.33 -7.18
C HIS A 155 17.61 4.84 -6.91
N LYS A 156 18.77 5.52 -7.07
CA LYS A 156 18.88 6.96 -6.76
C LYS A 156 17.91 7.83 -7.56
N GLY A 157 17.56 7.43 -8.79
CA GLY A 157 16.59 8.12 -9.63
C GLY A 157 15.17 8.06 -9.06
N THR A 158 14.74 6.86 -8.67
CA THR A 158 13.47 6.62 -7.97
C THR A 158 13.41 7.41 -6.66
N ILE A 159 14.46 7.34 -5.84
CA ILE A 159 14.55 8.10 -4.59
C ILE A 159 14.43 9.60 -4.85
N ALA A 160 15.13 10.14 -5.84
CA ALA A 160 15.06 11.56 -6.18
C ALA A 160 13.65 12.00 -6.62
N LYS A 161 12.97 11.19 -7.43
CA LYS A 161 11.57 11.44 -7.83
C LYS A 161 10.61 11.38 -6.65
N LEU A 162 10.78 10.43 -5.73
CA LEU A 162 9.97 10.36 -4.51
C LEU A 162 10.18 11.60 -3.62
N MET A 163 11.42 12.04 -3.46
CA MET A 163 11.77 13.27 -2.75
C MET A 163 11.24 14.54 -3.46
N GLN A 164 11.07 14.50 -4.78
CA GLN A 164 10.42 15.57 -5.53
C GLN A 164 8.91 15.56 -5.31
N ALA A 165 8.27 14.39 -5.38
CA ALA A 165 6.85 14.23 -5.12
C ALA A 165 6.49 14.71 -3.72
N SER A 166 7.31 14.39 -2.71
CA SER A 166 7.09 14.81 -1.32
C SER A 166 7.28 16.31 -1.06
N LYS A 167 7.67 17.11 -2.06
CA LYS A 167 7.69 18.58 -1.93
C LYS A 167 6.36 19.21 -2.34
N LEU A 168 5.49 18.44 -2.99
CA LEU A 168 4.15 18.87 -3.36
C LEU A 168 3.21 18.61 -2.18
N GLU A 169 2.29 19.54 -1.93
CA GLU A 169 1.35 19.42 -0.81
C GLU A 169 0.14 18.55 -1.18
N LYS A 170 -0.27 18.60 -2.46
CA LYS A 170 -1.48 17.97 -2.96
C LYS A 170 -1.15 16.70 -3.74
N CYS A 171 -1.96 15.67 -3.55
CA CYS A 171 -1.87 14.43 -4.31
C CYS A 171 -3.27 13.91 -4.63
N ARG A 172 -3.48 13.60 -5.90
CA ARG A 172 -4.79 13.24 -6.41
C ARG A 172 -4.68 12.15 -7.45
N PHE A 173 -4.96 10.92 -7.03
CA PHE A 173 -5.18 9.82 -7.96
C PHE A 173 -6.62 9.83 -8.50
N PRO A 174 -6.83 9.34 -9.73
CA PRO A 174 -8.18 9.07 -10.24
C PRO A 174 -8.98 8.22 -9.24
N ILE A 175 -10.28 8.53 -9.08
CA ILE A 175 -11.15 7.67 -8.28
C ILE A 175 -11.54 6.49 -9.16
N PRO A 176 -11.35 5.24 -8.71
CA PRO A 176 -11.84 4.10 -9.46
C PRO A 176 -13.37 4.14 -9.48
N SER A 177 -13.95 4.45 -10.63
CA SER A 177 -15.40 4.51 -10.84
C SER A 177 -15.99 3.18 -11.28
N ASP A 178 -15.15 2.22 -11.67
CA ASP A 178 -15.55 0.91 -12.16
C ASP A 178 -14.62 -0.22 -11.66
N THR A 179 -15.02 -1.46 -11.91
CA THR A 179 -14.27 -2.64 -11.48
C THR A 179 -12.90 -2.77 -12.15
N PHE A 180 -12.71 -2.17 -13.33
CA PHE A 180 -11.44 -2.25 -14.08
C PHE A 180 -10.41 -1.25 -13.56
N SER A 181 -10.84 -0.02 -13.23
CA SER A 181 -10.02 1.02 -12.60
C SER A 181 -9.58 0.68 -11.17
N LEU A 182 -10.21 -0.31 -10.54
CA LEU A 182 -9.71 -0.90 -9.30
C LEU A 182 -8.31 -1.51 -9.50
N GLY A 183 -8.01 -2.06 -10.69
CA GLY A 183 -6.71 -2.65 -11.02
C GLY A 183 -5.54 -1.67 -10.84
N GLU A 184 -5.69 -0.44 -11.35
CA GLU A 184 -4.65 0.60 -11.21
C GLU A 184 -4.38 0.96 -9.74
N SER A 185 -5.43 1.02 -8.92
CA SER A 185 -5.29 1.24 -7.48
C SER A 185 -4.60 0.05 -6.79
N MET A 186 -4.92 -1.18 -7.22
CA MET A 186 -4.32 -2.40 -6.70
C MET A 186 -2.83 -2.53 -7.02
N GLU A 187 -2.33 -1.89 -8.08
CA GLU A 187 -0.90 -1.80 -8.39
C GLU A 187 -0.21 -0.66 -7.62
N ARG A 188 -0.85 0.52 -7.57
CA ARG A 188 -0.34 1.71 -6.87
C ARG A 188 -0.10 1.45 -5.39
N LEU A 189 -1.06 0.83 -4.69
CA LEU A 189 -1.03 0.68 -3.24
C LEU A 189 0.17 -0.15 -2.73
N PRO A 190 0.48 -1.33 -3.31
CA PRO A 190 1.74 -2.02 -3.06
C PRO A 190 2.97 -1.19 -3.42
N ALA A 191 2.98 -0.50 -4.57
CA ALA A 191 4.12 0.31 -5.00
C ALA A 191 4.46 1.42 -3.99
N MET A 192 3.45 2.15 -3.50
CA MET A 192 3.62 3.18 -2.47
C MET A 192 4.28 2.62 -1.19
N ARG A 193 3.91 1.40 -0.77
CA ARG A 193 4.55 0.73 0.37
C ARG A 193 5.99 0.34 0.06
N ARG A 194 6.27 -0.18 -1.14
CA ARG A 194 7.63 -0.52 -1.58
C ARG A 194 8.53 0.72 -1.63
N TRP A 195 8.05 1.82 -2.18
CA TRP A 195 8.77 3.10 -2.24
C TRP A 195 9.01 3.71 -0.86
N ALA A 196 8.04 3.63 0.06
CA ALA A 196 8.26 4.03 1.45
C ALA A 196 9.41 3.21 2.07
N ARG A 197 9.37 1.88 1.93
CA ARG A 197 10.45 0.98 2.40
C ARG A 197 11.81 1.31 1.77
N LEU A 198 11.84 1.64 0.47
CA LEU A 198 13.06 2.11 -0.21
C LEU A 198 13.63 3.37 0.43
N LEU A 199 12.78 4.37 0.72
CA LEU A 199 13.20 5.60 1.40
C LEU A 199 13.68 5.35 2.83
N ILE A 200 13.02 4.47 3.60
CA ILE A 200 13.50 4.07 4.94
C ILE A 200 14.90 3.48 4.86
N ARG A 201 15.15 2.55 3.93
CA ARG A 201 16.47 1.92 3.77
C ARG A 201 17.54 2.95 3.44
N ALA A 202 17.22 3.88 2.54
CA ALA A 202 18.10 4.99 2.21
C ALA A 202 18.33 5.93 3.39
N ALA A 203 17.31 6.21 4.20
CA ALA A 203 17.43 7.04 5.40
C ALA A 203 18.29 6.36 6.49
N ASN A 204 18.09 5.07 6.71
CA ASN A 204 18.88 4.28 7.65
C ASN A 204 20.34 4.15 7.23
N ASN A 205 20.61 4.05 5.92
CA ASN A 205 21.96 4.13 5.38
C ASN A 205 22.60 5.50 5.66
N ASP A 206 21.85 6.58 5.45
CA ASP A 206 22.32 7.93 5.73
C ASP A 206 22.62 8.14 7.22
N LEU A 207 21.81 7.58 8.13
CA LEU A 207 22.09 7.61 9.57
C LEU A 207 23.37 6.84 9.91
N GLY A 208 23.54 5.62 9.37
CA GLY A 208 24.75 4.83 9.59
C GLY A 208 26.02 5.49 9.04
N ASP A 209 25.91 6.25 7.93
CA ASP A 209 27.00 7.04 7.35
C ASP A 209 27.10 8.47 7.93
N LYS A 210 26.36 8.80 9.00
CA LYS A 210 26.35 10.12 9.67
C LYS A 210 25.89 11.30 8.81
N ARG A 211 25.12 11.03 7.76
CA ARG A 211 24.42 11.99 6.89
C ARG A 211 23.03 12.34 7.46
N ILE A 212 23.01 12.82 8.71
CA ILE A 212 21.77 12.95 9.52
C ILE A 212 20.68 13.79 8.83
N ASN A 213 21.04 14.93 8.25
CA ASN A 213 20.05 15.83 7.63
C ASN A 213 19.38 15.14 6.42
N GLN A 214 20.15 14.40 5.62
CA GLN A 214 19.62 13.65 4.47
C GLN A 214 18.68 12.52 4.91
N ALA A 215 18.94 11.91 6.06
CA ALA A 215 18.05 10.91 6.64
C ALA A 215 16.74 11.51 7.16
N ILE A 216 16.82 12.65 7.84
CA ILE A 216 15.62 13.38 8.31
C ILE A 216 14.75 13.77 7.12
N GLU A 217 15.34 14.37 6.08
CA GLU A 217 14.61 14.74 4.85
C GLU A 217 13.88 13.54 4.23
N LYS A 218 14.51 12.37 4.16
CA LYS A 218 13.88 11.15 3.64
C LYS A 218 12.75 10.66 4.53
N ASN A 219 12.90 10.66 5.85
CA ASN A 219 11.80 10.28 6.75
C ASN A 219 10.62 11.26 6.67
N LEU A 220 10.89 12.56 6.53
CA LEU A 220 9.85 13.57 6.29
C LEU A 220 9.14 13.34 4.95
N ALA A 221 9.86 12.93 3.91
CA ALA A 221 9.26 12.58 2.62
C ALA A 221 8.28 11.40 2.74
N ILE A 222 8.58 10.42 3.59
CA ILE A 222 7.69 9.27 3.85
C ILE A 222 6.42 9.72 4.59
N LEU A 223 6.54 10.64 5.57
CA LEU A 223 5.36 11.24 6.21
C LEU A 223 4.50 12.00 5.21
N GLN A 224 5.10 12.75 4.29
CA GLN A 224 4.36 13.40 3.22
C GLN A 224 3.69 12.40 2.26
N MET A 225 4.34 11.27 1.96
CA MET A 225 3.70 10.18 1.21
C MET A 225 2.46 9.64 1.92
N ALA A 226 2.48 9.51 3.26
CA ALA A 226 1.29 9.13 4.02
C ALA A 226 0.20 10.21 3.90
N LYS A 227 0.54 11.50 4.06
CA LYS A 227 -0.39 12.64 3.82
C LYS A 227 -1.03 12.59 2.44
N HIS A 228 -0.26 12.26 1.41
CA HIS A 228 -0.80 12.08 0.05
C HIS A 228 -1.83 10.96 -0.04
N GLN A 229 -1.63 9.87 0.71
CA GLN A 229 -2.59 8.75 0.75
C GLN A 229 -3.84 9.10 1.56
N TYR A 230 -3.73 9.84 2.67
CA TYR A 230 -4.89 10.35 3.42
C TYR A 230 -5.79 11.29 2.59
N GLN A 231 -5.28 11.92 1.52
CA GLN A 231 -6.08 12.74 0.60
C GLN A 231 -6.94 11.93 -0.37
N GLN A 232 -6.78 10.60 -0.42
CA GLN A 232 -7.56 9.73 -1.31
C GLN A 232 -8.85 9.26 -0.61
N PRO A 233 -9.95 9.07 -1.36
CA PRO A 233 -11.26 8.80 -0.76
C PRO A 233 -11.48 7.34 -0.34
N THR A 234 -10.55 6.41 -0.63
CA THR A 234 -10.80 4.99 -0.39
C THR A 234 -10.25 4.52 0.96
N THR A 235 -10.96 3.59 1.59
CA THR A 235 -10.50 2.95 2.85
C THR A 235 -9.17 2.21 2.66
N LEU A 236 -8.90 1.68 1.47
CA LEU A 236 -7.62 1.01 1.19
C LEU A 236 -6.44 2.00 1.19
N ASP A 237 -6.65 3.20 0.62
CA ASP A 237 -5.65 4.27 0.69
C ASP A 237 -5.38 4.69 2.13
N LEU A 238 -6.43 4.83 2.95
CA LEU A 238 -6.31 5.14 4.38
C LEU A 238 -5.46 4.10 5.12
N LEU A 239 -5.72 2.80 4.91
CA LEU A 239 -4.94 1.73 5.54
C LEU A 239 -3.47 1.76 5.11
N VAL A 240 -3.20 2.04 3.84
CA VAL A 240 -1.83 2.19 3.32
C VAL A 240 -1.16 3.45 3.88
N ALA A 241 -1.89 4.56 4.02
CA ALA A 241 -1.40 5.78 4.65
C ALA A 241 -0.91 5.52 6.08
N ILE A 242 -1.76 4.87 6.91
CA ILE A 242 -1.43 4.48 8.28
C ILE A 242 -0.17 3.59 8.32
N ALA A 243 -0.08 2.63 7.41
CA ALA A 243 1.08 1.74 7.34
C ALA A 243 2.37 2.50 6.98
N ILE A 244 2.32 3.41 6.01
CA ILE A 244 3.48 4.24 5.60
C ILE A 244 3.90 5.17 6.75
N GLU A 245 2.94 5.84 7.38
CA GLU A 245 3.18 6.71 8.53
C GLU A 245 3.82 5.95 9.69
N ALA A 246 3.25 4.80 10.07
CA ALA A 246 3.74 3.99 11.18
C ALA A 246 5.22 3.61 11.02
N ILE A 247 5.66 3.31 9.79
CA ILE A 247 7.07 2.97 9.57
C ILE A 247 7.98 4.20 9.72
N ALA A 248 7.58 5.37 9.22
CA ALA A 248 8.34 6.62 9.43
C ALA A 248 8.39 7.03 10.91
N LEU A 249 7.27 6.93 11.64
CA LEU A 249 7.22 7.21 13.08
C LEU A 249 8.12 6.27 13.88
N LYS A 250 8.18 4.99 13.50
CA LYS A 250 9.10 4.03 14.11
C LYS A 250 10.55 4.48 13.93
N GLN A 251 10.94 4.97 12.75
CA GLN A 251 12.31 5.47 12.52
C GLN A 251 12.62 6.71 13.34
N PHE A 252 11.71 7.70 13.39
CA PHE A 252 11.91 8.87 14.23
C PHE A 252 12.04 8.48 15.70
N LYS A 253 11.22 7.55 16.20
CA LYS A 253 11.36 7.03 17.56
C LYS A 253 12.75 6.43 17.80
N THR A 254 13.24 5.57 16.91
CA THR A 254 14.57 4.97 17.04
C THR A 254 15.64 6.07 17.06
N PHE A 255 15.61 6.98 16.08
CA PHE A 255 16.55 8.10 15.95
C PHE A 255 16.61 8.97 17.20
N LEU A 256 15.46 9.37 17.74
CA LEU A 256 15.36 10.22 18.94
C LEU A 256 15.90 9.54 20.21
N VAL A 257 15.85 8.21 20.29
CA VAL A 257 16.34 7.45 21.45
C VAL A 257 17.83 7.21 21.37
N THR A 258 18.37 7.01 20.17
CA THR A 258 19.75 6.55 19.97
C THR A 258 20.76 7.67 19.74
N ASP A 259 20.34 8.83 19.24
CA ASP A 259 21.25 9.90 18.80
C ASP A 259 21.15 11.15 19.70
N ASP A 260 22.28 11.84 19.89
CA ASP A 260 22.35 13.12 20.60
C ASP A 260 21.91 14.23 19.63
N THR A 261 20.60 14.38 19.51
CA THR A 261 20.00 15.24 18.49
C THR A 261 20.12 16.71 18.87
N ALA A 262 20.67 17.52 17.96
CA ALA A 262 20.67 18.97 18.10
C ALA A 262 19.23 19.52 18.12
N GLU A 263 18.97 20.51 18.98
CA GLU A 263 17.65 21.14 19.18
C GLU A 263 16.96 21.57 17.87
N GLU A 264 17.73 22.08 16.90
CA GLU A 264 17.22 22.49 15.59
C GLU A 264 16.55 21.33 14.84
N ARG A 265 17.12 20.12 14.92
CA ARG A 265 16.58 18.93 14.27
C ARG A 265 15.32 18.44 14.96
N LEU A 266 15.27 18.54 16.29
CA LEU A 266 14.09 18.22 17.08
C LEU A 266 12.91 19.11 16.69
N SER A 267 13.14 20.41 16.54
CA SER A 267 12.11 21.37 16.12
C SER A 267 11.54 21.06 14.73
N VAL A 268 12.38 20.64 13.78
CA VAL A 268 11.92 20.21 12.44
C VAL A 268 11.04 18.96 12.53
N ILE A 269 11.47 17.94 13.29
CA ILE A 269 10.70 16.70 13.47
C ILE A 269 9.38 17.00 14.19
N GLU A 270 9.42 17.77 15.28
CA GLU A 270 8.23 18.17 16.04
C GLU A 270 7.22 18.89 15.17
N SER A 271 7.67 19.87 14.37
CA SER A 271 6.80 20.61 13.45
C SER A 271 6.11 19.69 12.45
N ALA A 272 6.85 18.75 11.86
CA ALA A 272 6.29 17.79 10.91
C ALA A 272 5.28 16.82 11.55
N LEU A 273 5.55 16.39 12.79
CA LEU A 273 4.65 15.51 13.56
C LEU A 273 3.40 16.22 14.06
N ALA A 274 3.48 17.53 14.34
CA ALA A 274 2.33 18.32 14.78
C ALA A 274 1.21 18.38 13.72
N GLU A 275 1.58 18.36 12.44
CA GLU A 275 0.64 18.34 11.32
C GLU A 275 -0.06 16.98 11.10
N ILE A 276 0.49 15.91 11.66
CA ILE A 276 -0.08 14.55 11.51
C ILE A 276 -1.22 14.32 12.51
N LYS A 277 -1.38 15.20 13.51
CA LYS A 277 -2.32 15.04 14.61
C LYS A 277 -3.71 14.71 14.09
N HIS A 278 -4.05 13.42 14.18
CA HIS A 278 -5.33 12.90 13.74
C HIS A 278 -6.44 13.51 14.58
N ASP A 279 -7.16 14.45 14.00
CA ASP A 279 -8.46 14.83 14.52
C ASP A 279 -9.48 13.78 14.10
N TRP A 280 -9.40 12.60 14.72
CA TRP A 280 -10.41 11.53 14.58
C TRP A 280 -11.81 12.01 15.00
N SER A 281 -11.96 13.21 15.57
CA SER A 281 -13.25 13.79 15.92
C SER A 281 -13.88 14.65 14.80
N SER A 282 -13.21 14.77 13.66
CA SER A 282 -13.68 15.55 12.50
C SER A 282 -14.34 14.73 11.38
N ASP A 283 -14.34 13.40 11.47
CA ASP A 283 -15.05 12.44 10.60
C ASP A 283 -16.28 11.85 11.32
#